data_AF-K6FEY5-F1
#
_entry.id   AF-K6FEY5-F1
#
_cell.length_a   1.000
_cell.length_b   1.000
_cell.length_c   1.000
_cell.angle_alpha   90.00
_cell.angle_beta   90.00
_cell.angle_gamma   90.00
#
_symmetry.space_group_name_H-M   'P 1'
#
loop_
_entity.id
_entity.type
_entity.pdbx_description
1 polymer ?
#
loop_
_entity_poly.entity_id
_entity_poly.type
_entity_poly.pdbx_seq_one_letter_code
_entity_poly.pdbx_strand_id
1 'polypeptide(L)'
;MIDTRRSIKACAAYYGNDADSMESYLIEGEKKAIELGNRGPIQFDDDGNLCKEIRKSYSENGFYIFENVINSAELKDIKKDLEALRLNFPTGPESNLDENGNPAFNADSKSLTLVWSKPLGDPLGGTELANGRHQVKLFEPEAPEDAPSAVPVILLGSLQFSDACLRTYAHPELLKVAESINGEDFAPFNEALFIKEPGVGAAVSWHQDGVTHWDSHDFNEDIHGFNFMVQVYGSTAVNGVWVMPGTHKDGKIDIKSLVAQSGSERLEGAVPIVCNPGDTVICNRQLLHGSFPNCGFEKRVTVNFGFHKRSSVLGVNGGGVHSEAQVFDEEIITRRSKSIGYAIEARKAKYQDEEPFVYKPFLDNSISYKWDEKARIDLKDYNLEDLSI
;
A
#
# COMPACT_ATOMS: atom_id res chain seq x y z
N MET A 1 2.64 -11.19 -18.16
CA MET A 1 1.75 -11.57 -17.05
C MET A 1 2.12 -12.96 -16.54
N ILE A 2 1.99 -13.15 -15.24
CA ILE A 2 2.31 -14.40 -14.52
C ILE A 2 1.24 -15.45 -14.88
N ASP A 3 1.62 -16.73 -15.07
CA ASP A 3 0.64 -17.82 -15.29
C ASP A 3 0.02 -18.24 -13.96
N THR A 4 -1.24 -17.86 -13.73
CA THR A 4 -1.93 -18.00 -12.45
C THR A 4 -2.76 -19.28 -12.33
N ARG A 5 -2.88 -20.08 -13.40
CA ARG A 5 -3.83 -21.22 -13.47
C ARG A 5 -3.62 -22.24 -12.35
N ARG A 6 -2.36 -22.53 -12.01
CA ARG A 6 -2.03 -23.48 -10.94
C ARG A 6 -2.42 -22.91 -9.57
N SER A 7 -2.13 -21.63 -9.33
CA SER A 7 -2.44 -20.96 -8.06
C SER A 7 -3.93 -20.75 -7.86
N ILE A 8 -4.68 -20.44 -8.92
CA ILE A 8 -6.15 -20.32 -8.88
C ILE A 8 -6.75 -21.64 -8.41
N LYS A 9 -6.38 -22.76 -9.04
CA LYS A 9 -6.86 -24.10 -8.65
C LYS A 9 -6.49 -24.47 -7.22
N ALA A 10 -5.25 -24.19 -6.82
CA ALA A 10 -4.78 -24.46 -5.47
C ALA A 10 -5.57 -23.63 -4.43
N CYS A 11 -5.79 -22.34 -4.70
CA CYS A 11 -6.56 -21.47 -3.83
C CYS A 11 -8.03 -21.89 -3.74
N ALA A 12 -8.67 -22.17 -4.86
CA ALA A 12 -10.06 -22.62 -4.92
C ALA A 12 -10.29 -23.91 -4.12
N ALA A 13 -9.35 -24.85 -4.12
CA ALA A 13 -9.47 -26.11 -3.38
C ALA A 13 -9.66 -25.92 -1.86
N TYR A 14 -9.20 -24.80 -1.28
CA TYR A 14 -9.41 -24.48 0.13
C TYR A 14 -10.87 -24.13 0.47
N TYR A 15 -11.70 -23.82 -0.53
CA TYR A 15 -13.10 -23.39 -0.33
C TYR A 15 -14.08 -24.58 -0.29
N GLY A 16 -13.61 -25.82 -0.37
CA GLY A 16 -14.44 -27.02 -0.23
C GLY A 16 -15.58 -27.06 -1.25
N ASN A 17 -16.84 -27.05 -0.77
CA ASN A 17 -18.02 -27.05 -1.64
C ASN A 17 -18.13 -25.81 -2.54
N ASP A 18 -17.47 -24.71 -2.17
CA ASP A 18 -17.44 -23.45 -2.93
C ASP A 18 -16.26 -23.37 -3.92
N ALA A 19 -15.47 -24.45 -4.09
CA ALA A 19 -14.26 -24.44 -4.90
C ALA A 19 -14.52 -23.97 -6.35
N ASP A 20 -15.53 -24.53 -7.03
CA ASP A 20 -15.85 -24.15 -8.41
C ASP A 20 -16.27 -22.67 -8.53
N SER A 21 -17.00 -22.17 -7.54
CA SER A 21 -17.42 -20.76 -7.47
C SER A 21 -16.23 -19.83 -7.25
N MET A 22 -15.28 -20.21 -6.39
CA MET A 22 -14.06 -19.44 -6.14
C MET A 22 -13.14 -19.44 -7.36
N GLU A 23 -12.91 -20.60 -8.00
CA GLU A 23 -12.13 -20.69 -9.24
C GLU A 23 -12.73 -19.80 -10.33
N SER A 24 -14.04 -19.87 -10.53
CA SER A 24 -14.76 -19.03 -11.51
C SER A 24 -14.62 -17.55 -11.19
N TYR A 25 -14.80 -17.15 -9.93
CA TYR A 25 -14.66 -15.76 -9.49
C TYR A 25 -13.25 -15.20 -9.77
N LEU A 26 -12.20 -15.96 -9.46
CA LEU A 26 -10.82 -15.57 -9.72
C LEU A 26 -10.53 -15.41 -11.23
N ILE A 27 -10.98 -16.37 -12.05
CA ILE A 27 -10.77 -16.35 -13.51
C ILE A 27 -11.53 -15.19 -14.17
N GLU A 28 -12.80 -15.02 -13.81
CA GLU A 28 -13.63 -13.95 -14.36
C GLU A 28 -13.15 -12.57 -13.93
N GLY A 29 -12.72 -12.43 -12.67
CA GLY A 29 -12.11 -11.21 -12.17
C GLY A 29 -10.85 -10.85 -12.93
N GLU A 30 -9.93 -11.80 -13.12
CA GLU A 30 -8.69 -11.57 -13.90
C GLU A 30 -9.00 -11.09 -15.32
N LYS A 31 -9.97 -11.73 -15.99
CA LYS A 31 -10.43 -11.31 -17.31
C LYS A 31 -10.98 -9.88 -17.31
N LYS A 32 -11.91 -9.57 -16.39
CA LYS A 32 -12.51 -8.23 -16.27
C LYS A 32 -11.45 -7.16 -15.98
N ALA A 33 -10.48 -7.45 -15.12
CA ALA A 33 -9.38 -6.53 -14.82
C ALA A 33 -8.55 -6.17 -16.06
N ILE A 34 -8.28 -7.14 -16.93
CA ILE A 34 -7.53 -6.91 -18.18
C ILE A 34 -8.37 -6.08 -19.17
N GLU A 35 -9.68 -6.30 -19.22
CA GLU A 35 -10.61 -5.63 -20.13
C GLU A 35 -10.91 -4.16 -19.74
N LEU A 36 -10.60 -3.74 -18.50
CA LEU A 36 -10.85 -2.35 -18.02
C LEU A 36 -10.05 -1.27 -18.77
N GLY A 37 -8.90 -1.62 -19.34
CA GLY A 37 -8.07 -0.66 -20.10
C GLY A 37 -7.46 0.48 -19.26
N ASN A 38 -7.44 0.38 -17.93
CA ASN A 38 -6.94 1.41 -17.01
C ASN A 38 -5.44 1.23 -16.69
N ARG A 39 -4.62 1.07 -17.73
CA ARG A 39 -3.18 0.85 -17.58
C ARG A 39 -2.34 1.36 -18.76
N GLY A 40 -1.09 1.68 -18.46
CA GLY A 40 -0.08 2.11 -19.43
C GLY A 40 1.10 2.82 -18.76
N PRO A 41 2.07 3.36 -19.51
CA PRO A 41 3.16 4.13 -18.93
C PRO A 41 2.66 5.42 -18.27
N ILE A 42 3.46 5.99 -17.35
CA ILE A 42 3.22 7.35 -16.87
C ILE A 42 3.39 8.32 -18.04
N GLN A 43 2.47 9.28 -18.17
CA GLN A 43 2.52 10.31 -19.19
C GLN A 43 2.10 11.65 -18.61
N PHE A 44 2.81 12.71 -18.99
CA PHE A 44 2.53 14.09 -18.61
C PHE A 44 2.20 14.91 -19.85
N ASP A 45 1.37 15.94 -19.69
CA ASP A 45 1.13 16.94 -20.74
C ASP A 45 2.25 18.01 -20.78
N ASP A 46 2.12 18.96 -21.72
CA ASP A 46 3.10 20.03 -21.93
C ASP A 46 3.26 20.96 -20.72
N ASP A 47 2.23 21.05 -19.86
CA ASP A 47 2.25 21.83 -18.62
C ASP A 47 2.84 21.03 -17.44
N GLY A 48 3.20 19.76 -17.67
CA GLY A 48 3.74 18.87 -16.66
C GLY A 48 2.69 18.23 -15.76
N ASN A 49 1.40 18.33 -16.07
CA ASN A 49 0.36 17.65 -15.32
C ASN A 49 0.21 16.21 -15.80
N LEU A 50 -0.28 15.32 -14.93
CA LEU A 50 -0.67 13.97 -15.34
C LEU A 50 -1.66 14.04 -16.51
N CYS A 51 -1.38 13.27 -17.56
CA CYS A 51 -2.16 13.27 -18.79
C CYS A 51 -3.67 13.10 -18.52
N LYS A 52 -4.50 13.89 -19.21
CA LYS A 52 -5.94 14.01 -18.95
C LYS A 52 -6.67 12.68 -19.07
N GLU A 53 -6.26 11.84 -20.01
CA GLU A 53 -6.80 10.51 -20.24
C GLU A 53 -6.51 9.58 -19.05
N ILE A 54 -5.30 9.66 -18.48
CA ILE A 54 -4.94 8.92 -17.27
C ILE A 54 -5.75 9.45 -16.08
N ARG A 55 -5.82 10.77 -15.87
CA ARG A 55 -6.62 11.36 -14.78
C ARG A 55 -8.10 10.98 -14.89
N LYS A 56 -8.64 10.96 -16.10
CA LYS A 56 -10.02 10.53 -16.39
C LYS A 56 -10.20 9.05 -16.05
N SER A 57 -9.32 8.17 -16.52
CA SER A 57 -9.38 6.74 -16.20
C SER A 57 -9.26 6.48 -14.69
N TYR A 58 -8.37 7.20 -14.00
CA TYR A 58 -8.23 7.14 -12.54
C TYR A 58 -9.50 7.61 -11.84
N SER A 59 -10.11 8.72 -12.30
CA SER A 59 -11.39 9.20 -11.78
C SER A 59 -12.52 8.20 -12.03
N GLU A 60 -12.59 7.56 -13.20
CA GLU A 60 -13.68 6.62 -13.51
C GLU A 60 -13.59 5.35 -12.65
N ASN A 61 -12.37 4.84 -12.44
CA ASN A 61 -12.17 3.54 -11.80
C ASN A 61 -11.79 3.63 -10.31
N GLY A 62 -11.23 4.75 -9.87
CA GLY A 62 -10.59 4.92 -8.56
C GLY A 62 -9.18 4.34 -8.46
N PHE A 63 -8.67 3.73 -9.55
CA PHE A 63 -7.30 3.26 -9.63
C PHE A 63 -6.79 3.23 -11.08
N TYR A 64 -5.46 3.29 -11.24
CA TYR A 64 -4.78 3.14 -12.53
C TYR A 64 -3.45 2.40 -12.33
N ILE A 65 -3.05 1.57 -13.29
CA ILE A 65 -1.79 0.82 -13.24
C ILE A 65 -0.77 1.45 -14.18
N PHE A 66 0.28 2.02 -13.60
CA PHE A 66 1.45 2.48 -14.33
C PHE A 66 2.38 1.30 -14.63
N GLU A 67 2.59 1.01 -15.91
CA GLU A 67 3.41 -0.11 -16.34
C GLU A 67 4.90 0.26 -16.41
N ASN A 68 5.76 -0.65 -15.95
CA ASN A 68 7.22 -0.54 -16.03
C ASN A 68 7.82 0.73 -15.38
N VAL A 69 7.20 1.26 -14.32
CA VAL A 69 7.74 2.43 -13.59
C VAL A 69 9.08 2.11 -12.96
N ILE A 70 9.15 1.00 -12.21
CA ILE A 70 10.40 0.59 -11.56
C ILE A 70 11.17 -0.31 -12.51
N ASN A 71 12.29 0.21 -13.00
CA ASN A 71 13.16 -0.53 -13.91
C ASN A 71 13.84 -1.74 -13.22
N SER A 72 14.44 -2.62 -14.01
CA SER A 72 15.03 -3.86 -13.53
C SER A 72 16.19 -3.68 -12.53
N ALA A 73 16.94 -2.58 -12.63
CA ALA A 73 18.04 -2.29 -11.71
C ALA A 73 17.52 -1.84 -10.34
N GLU A 74 16.58 -0.91 -10.31
CA GLU A 74 15.92 -0.48 -9.07
C GLU A 74 15.15 -1.62 -8.42
N LEU A 75 14.43 -2.43 -9.22
CA LEU A 75 13.73 -3.60 -8.71
C LEU A 75 14.67 -4.64 -8.07
N LYS A 76 15.88 -4.80 -8.62
CA LYS A 76 16.92 -5.66 -8.05
C LYS A 76 17.44 -5.10 -6.72
N ASP A 77 17.65 -3.79 -6.63
CA ASP A 77 18.06 -3.14 -5.39
C ASP A 77 16.98 -3.29 -4.30
N ILE A 78 15.69 -3.11 -4.64
CA ILE A 78 14.58 -3.36 -3.71
C ILE A 78 14.59 -4.81 -3.22
N LYS A 79 14.65 -5.80 -4.13
CA LYS A 79 14.66 -7.22 -3.74
C LYS A 79 15.82 -7.55 -2.81
N LYS A 80 17.01 -7.03 -3.12
CA LYS A 80 18.21 -7.24 -2.29
C LYS A 80 18.03 -6.69 -0.88
N ASP A 81 17.54 -5.45 -0.75
CA ASP A 81 17.29 -4.83 0.55
C ASP A 81 16.25 -5.62 1.35
N LEU A 82 15.14 -6.02 0.70
CA LEU A 82 14.08 -6.78 1.37
C LEU A 82 14.51 -8.19 1.80
N GLU A 83 15.33 -8.86 0.99
CA GLU A 83 15.92 -10.16 1.35
C GLU A 83 16.87 -10.02 2.53
N ALA A 84 17.73 -8.98 2.55
CA ALA A 84 18.63 -8.71 3.66
C ALA A 84 17.86 -8.36 4.94
N LEU A 85 16.83 -7.51 4.84
CA LEU A 85 16.00 -7.10 5.97
C LEU A 85 15.27 -8.30 6.59
N ARG A 86 14.78 -9.23 5.77
CA ARG A 86 14.08 -10.44 6.24
C ARG A 86 14.95 -11.35 7.10
N LEU A 87 16.26 -11.41 6.85
CA LEU A 87 17.20 -12.20 7.67
C LEU A 87 17.33 -11.69 9.10
N ASN A 88 16.92 -10.43 9.35
CA ASN A 88 16.97 -9.80 10.66
C ASN A 88 15.56 -9.50 11.22
N PHE A 89 14.53 -10.16 10.69
CA PHE A 89 13.19 -10.13 11.28
C PHE A 89 13.19 -10.80 12.66
N PRO A 90 12.33 -10.32 13.59
CA PRO A 90 12.13 -11.04 14.83
C PRO A 90 11.51 -12.41 14.56
N THR A 91 11.85 -13.40 15.39
CA THR A 91 11.37 -14.79 15.24
C THR A 91 9.87 -14.97 15.50
N GLY A 92 9.20 -13.95 16.02
CA GLY A 92 7.75 -13.95 16.25
C GLY A 92 7.27 -12.63 16.86
N PRO A 93 5.95 -12.48 17.08
CA PRO A 93 5.33 -11.22 17.52
C PRO A 93 5.86 -10.70 18.87
N GLU A 94 6.26 -11.59 19.77
CA GLU A 94 6.75 -11.25 21.12
C GLU A 94 8.29 -11.26 21.22
N SER A 95 8.99 -11.46 20.10
CA SER A 95 10.46 -11.57 20.09
C SER A 95 11.11 -10.27 19.67
N ASN A 96 12.20 -9.91 20.36
CA ASN A 96 13.11 -8.81 19.95
C ASN A 96 14.40 -9.35 19.32
N LEU A 97 14.47 -10.66 19.03
CA LEU A 97 15.64 -11.32 18.50
C LEU A 97 15.36 -11.95 17.14
N ASP A 98 16.35 -11.91 16.26
CA ASP A 98 16.35 -12.65 15.00
C ASP A 98 16.67 -14.15 15.19
N GLU A 99 16.63 -14.91 14.09
CA GLU A 99 16.88 -16.36 14.10
C GLU A 99 18.29 -16.75 14.61
N ASN A 100 19.24 -15.81 14.58
CA ASN A 100 20.61 -16.01 15.04
C ASN A 100 20.82 -15.56 16.49
N GLY A 101 19.78 -15.04 17.15
CA GLY A 101 19.84 -14.52 18.52
C GLY A 101 20.41 -13.10 18.63
N ASN A 102 20.56 -12.37 17.52
CA ASN A 102 20.92 -10.95 17.56
C ASN A 102 19.67 -10.09 17.75
N PRO A 103 19.80 -8.82 18.18
CA PRO A 103 18.69 -7.87 18.12
C PRO A 103 18.08 -7.81 16.71
N ALA A 104 16.75 -7.95 16.63
CA ALA A 104 16.00 -7.78 15.40
C ALA A 104 16.04 -6.31 14.93
N PHE A 105 15.73 -6.07 13.65
CA PHE A 105 15.89 -4.75 13.02
C PHE A 105 15.12 -3.64 13.73
N ASN A 106 14.02 -4.01 14.40
CA ASN A 106 13.13 -3.13 15.11
C ASN A 106 13.26 -3.20 16.65
N ALA A 107 14.24 -3.92 17.20
CA ALA A 107 14.33 -4.17 18.64
C ALA A 107 14.33 -2.90 19.50
N ASP A 108 14.90 -1.81 18.98
CA ASP A 108 14.95 -0.50 19.65
C ASP A 108 13.95 0.53 19.07
N SER A 109 12.98 0.09 18.26
CA SER A 109 11.96 0.99 17.70
C SER A 109 10.91 1.34 18.75
N LYS A 110 10.48 2.59 18.78
CA LYS A 110 9.35 3.04 19.61
C LYS A 110 8.02 2.87 18.88
N SER A 111 8.06 3.03 17.57
CA SER A 111 6.92 2.84 16.69
C SER A 111 6.58 1.36 16.50
N LEU A 112 5.33 1.07 16.17
CA LEU A 112 4.95 -0.23 15.63
C LEU A 112 5.58 -0.37 14.24
N THR A 113 6.36 -1.43 14.01
CA THR A 113 7.10 -1.62 12.75
C THR A 113 6.76 -2.92 12.04
N LEU A 114 6.32 -3.97 12.74
CA LEU A 114 5.97 -5.24 12.13
C LEU A 114 4.64 -5.75 12.69
N VAL A 115 3.67 -5.95 11.80
CA VAL A 115 2.36 -6.50 12.13
C VAL A 115 2.33 -7.97 11.73
N TRP A 116 1.79 -8.79 12.61
CA TRP A 116 1.73 -10.24 12.48
C TRP A 116 0.29 -10.73 12.34
N SER A 117 0.11 -11.86 11.67
CA SER A 117 -1.15 -12.57 11.60
C SER A 117 -0.93 -14.06 11.80
N LYS A 118 -1.97 -14.78 12.24
CA LYS A 118 -2.07 -16.22 11.99
C LYS A 118 -1.96 -16.46 10.46
N PRO A 119 -1.27 -17.53 10.00
CA PRO A 119 -1.28 -17.93 8.60
C PRO A 119 -2.69 -18.02 8.03
N LEU A 120 -2.89 -17.48 6.82
CA LEU A 120 -4.17 -17.43 6.10
C LEU A 120 -5.34 -16.77 6.87
N GLY A 121 -5.07 -16.11 7.99
CA GLY A 121 -6.07 -15.41 8.79
C GLY A 121 -6.47 -14.06 8.22
N ASP A 122 -7.43 -13.41 8.86
CA ASP A 122 -7.91 -12.06 8.58
C ASP A 122 -7.98 -11.25 9.89
N PRO A 123 -6.86 -10.68 10.37
CA PRO A 123 -6.78 -10.18 11.75
C PRO A 123 -7.68 -8.97 12.03
N LEU A 124 -8.17 -8.28 10.99
CA LEU A 124 -8.96 -7.05 11.13
C LEU A 124 -10.46 -7.26 10.90
N GLY A 125 -10.84 -8.25 10.10
CA GLY A 125 -12.22 -8.44 9.67
C GLY A 125 -13.22 -8.65 10.81
N GLY A 126 -14.30 -7.88 10.79
CA GLY A 126 -15.39 -7.94 11.77
C GLY A 126 -15.01 -7.42 13.17
N THR A 127 -13.88 -6.72 13.30
CA THR A 127 -13.40 -6.16 14.57
C THR A 127 -13.55 -4.64 14.62
N GLU A 128 -13.42 -4.07 15.82
CA GLU A 128 -13.38 -2.61 16.03
C GLU A 128 -11.96 -2.01 15.80
N LEU A 129 -10.96 -2.85 15.50
CA LEU A 129 -9.60 -2.38 15.20
C LEU A 129 -9.60 -1.49 13.95
N ALA A 130 -8.66 -0.53 13.90
CA ALA A 130 -8.58 0.46 12.82
C ALA A 130 -9.92 1.17 12.54
N ASN A 131 -10.58 1.64 13.62
CA ASN A 131 -11.87 2.33 13.59
C ASN A 131 -13.03 1.52 12.99
N GLY A 132 -13.00 0.19 13.12
CA GLY A 132 -14.07 -0.69 12.64
C GLY A 132 -14.28 -0.67 11.12
N ARG A 133 -13.29 -0.20 10.35
CA ARG A 133 -13.42 -0.02 8.88
C ARG A 133 -13.54 -1.34 8.11
N HIS A 134 -13.14 -2.46 8.72
CA HIS A 134 -13.24 -3.82 8.17
C HIS A 134 -14.50 -4.51 8.68
N GLN A 135 -15.66 -4.14 8.12
CA GLN A 135 -16.98 -4.44 8.70
C GLN A 135 -17.37 -5.93 8.70
N VAL A 136 -16.71 -6.72 7.87
CA VAL A 136 -16.98 -8.16 7.65
C VAL A 136 -15.71 -8.95 7.89
N LYS A 137 -15.84 -10.25 8.12
CA LYS A 137 -14.74 -11.20 8.26
C LYS A 137 -14.64 -12.03 6.99
N LEU A 138 -13.44 -12.18 6.42
CA LEU A 138 -13.21 -13.10 5.31
C LEU A 138 -13.09 -14.55 5.80
N PHE A 139 -13.33 -15.49 4.89
CA PHE A 139 -13.06 -16.90 5.10
C PHE A 139 -11.57 -17.09 5.39
N GLU A 140 -11.26 -17.83 6.46
CA GLU A 140 -9.91 -18.20 6.86
C GLU A 140 -9.71 -19.69 6.60
N PRO A 141 -9.01 -20.07 5.51
CA PRO A 141 -8.64 -21.45 5.28
C PRO A 141 -7.78 -22.01 6.42
N GLU A 142 -7.89 -23.32 6.64
CA GLU A 142 -6.96 -24.02 7.52
C GLU A 142 -5.56 -24.04 6.90
N ALA A 143 -4.58 -23.51 7.62
CA ALA A 143 -3.18 -23.55 7.20
C ALA A 143 -2.59 -24.96 7.37
N PRO A 144 -1.57 -25.33 6.58
CA PRO A 144 -0.84 -26.59 6.78
C PRO A 144 -0.30 -26.77 8.21
N GLU A 145 -0.20 -28.02 8.69
CA GLU A 145 0.28 -28.32 10.06
C GLU A 145 1.70 -27.82 10.34
N ASP A 146 2.53 -27.72 9.29
CA ASP A 146 3.91 -27.24 9.36
C ASP A 146 4.05 -25.73 9.12
N ALA A 147 2.93 -24.99 9.00
CA ALA A 147 2.95 -23.54 8.88
C ALA A 147 3.48 -22.88 10.18
N PRO A 148 4.18 -21.74 10.07
CA PRO A 148 4.63 -20.99 11.24
C PRO A 148 3.43 -20.51 12.07
N SER A 149 3.59 -20.33 13.38
CA SER A 149 2.49 -19.88 14.25
C SER A 149 2.00 -18.46 13.94
N ALA A 150 2.86 -17.63 13.37
CA ALA A 150 2.55 -16.28 12.91
C ALA A 150 3.38 -15.93 11.67
N VAL A 151 2.83 -15.07 10.81
CA VAL A 151 3.50 -14.55 9.62
C VAL A 151 3.49 -13.02 9.63
N PRO A 152 4.58 -12.36 9.20
CA PRO A 152 4.60 -10.92 9.04
C PRO A 152 3.74 -10.53 7.84
N VAL A 153 2.85 -9.56 8.03
CA VAL A 153 1.88 -9.13 7.01
C VAL A 153 2.07 -7.68 6.59
N ILE A 154 2.54 -6.82 7.50
CA ILE A 154 2.82 -5.41 7.23
C ILE A 154 4.12 -5.03 7.92
N LEU A 155 5.03 -4.37 7.20
CA LEU A 155 6.17 -3.67 7.80
C LEU A 155 5.97 -2.16 7.65
N LEU A 156 5.77 -1.46 8.76
CA LEU A 156 5.57 -0.01 8.84
C LEU A 156 6.92 0.72 9.00
N GLY A 157 6.96 1.97 8.55
CA GLY A 157 8.17 2.79 8.68
C GLY A 157 9.29 2.31 7.77
N SER A 158 8.96 1.74 6.60
CA SER A 158 9.89 1.06 5.70
C SER A 158 11.09 1.92 5.26
N LEU A 159 10.93 3.25 5.22
CA LEU A 159 11.96 4.19 4.78
C LEU A 159 13.20 4.20 5.69
N GLN A 160 13.06 3.85 6.98
CA GLN A 160 14.18 3.81 7.92
C GLN A 160 14.98 2.49 7.84
N PHE A 161 14.42 1.46 7.18
CA PHE A 161 14.98 0.10 7.16
C PHE A 161 15.47 -0.34 5.77
N SER A 162 15.08 0.36 4.70
CA SER A 162 15.52 0.06 3.33
C SER A 162 15.80 1.34 2.57
N ASP A 163 17.05 1.51 2.16
CA ASP A 163 17.43 2.62 1.29
C ASP A 163 16.77 2.51 -0.09
N ALA A 164 16.53 1.29 -0.59
CA ALA A 164 15.81 1.10 -1.84
C ALA A 164 14.35 1.56 -1.74
N CYS A 165 13.66 1.26 -0.64
CA CYS A 165 12.31 1.79 -0.39
C CYS A 165 12.34 3.33 -0.26
N LEU A 166 13.34 3.87 0.45
CA LEU A 166 13.56 5.31 0.57
C LEU A 166 13.76 5.99 -0.80
N ARG A 167 14.59 5.42 -1.68
CA ARG A 167 14.77 5.96 -3.04
C ARG A 167 13.55 5.81 -3.93
N THR A 168 12.77 4.74 -3.75
CA THR A 168 11.52 4.51 -4.49
C THR A 168 10.46 5.54 -4.11
N TYR A 169 10.39 5.90 -2.82
CA TYR A 169 9.47 6.92 -2.29
C TYR A 169 9.65 8.29 -2.96
N ALA A 170 10.86 8.61 -3.43
CA ALA A 170 11.17 9.83 -4.15
C ALA A 170 11.39 9.65 -5.66
N HIS A 171 10.82 8.60 -6.28
CA HIS A 171 10.85 8.46 -7.72
C HIS A 171 10.23 9.70 -8.40
N PRO A 172 10.96 10.46 -9.26
CA PRO A 172 10.53 11.78 -9.70
C PRO A 172 9.19 11.78 -10.42
N GLU A 173 8.95 10.80 -11.28
CA GLU A 173 7.66 10.69 -11.97
C GLU A 173 6.50 10.37 -11.01
N LEU A 174 6.73 9.59 -9.95
CA LEU A 174 5.69 9.30 -8.96
C LEU A 174 5.40 10.53 -8.08
N LEU A 175 6.43 11.29 -7.69
CA LEU A 175 6.24 12.55 -6.97
C LEU A 175 5.53 13.61 -7.84
N LYS A 176 5.82 13.65 -9.15
CA LYS A 176 5.11 14.51 -10.10
C LYS A 176 3.64 14.11 -10.29
N VAL A 177 3.34 12.81 -10.23
CA VAL A 177 1.94 12.32 -10.16
C VAL A 177 1.29 12.78 -8.85
N ALA A 178 1.98 12.69 -7.71
CA ALA A 178 1.46 13.17 -6.43
C ALA A 178 1.16 14.67 -6.45
N GLU A 179 2.07 15.49 -6.98
CA GLU A 179 1.87 16.92 -7.20
C GLU A 179 0.67 17.21 -8.09
N SER A 180 0.54 16.48 -9.21
CA SER A 180 -0.58 16.67 -10.16
C SER A 180 -1.96 16.40 -9.53
N ILE A 181 -2.05 15.46 -8.58
CA ILE A 181 -3.30 15.06 -7.94
C ILE A 181 -3.58 15.86 -6.67
N ASN A 182 -2.58 16.02 -5.81
CA ASN A 182 -2.73 16.58 -4.47
C ASN A 182 -2.33 18.05 -4.36
N GLY A 183 -1.73 18.62 -5.41
CA GLY A 183 -1.17 19.97 -5.42
C GLY A 183 0.31 20.01 -5.06
N GLU A 184 0.97 21.11 -5.39
CA GLU A 184 2.42 21.36 -5.18
C GLU A 184 2.89 21.29 -3.72
N ASP A 185 1.97 21.40 -2.76
CA ASP A 185 2.22 21.37 -1.33
C ASP A 185 1.79 20.06 -0.64
N PHE A 186 1.60 18.99 -1.43
CA PHE A 186 1.11 17.68 -0.98
C PHE A 186 1.82 17.17 0.28
N ALA A 187 1.09 16.66 1.27
CA ALA A 187 1.66 16.16 2.52
C ALA A 187 1.93 14.64 2.45
N PRO A 188 2.95 14.12 3.15
CA PRO A 188 3.18 12.67 3.28
C PRO A 188 2.02 11.97 3.99
N PHE A 189 1.78 10.70 3.66
CA PHE A 189 0.85 9.83 4.40
C PHE A 189 1.62 8.87 5.34
N ASN A 190 1.57 7.58 5.01
CA ASN A 190 2.17 6.43 5.67
C ASN A 190 2.90 5.63 4.58
N GLU A 191 3.98 4.95 4.96
CA GLU A 191 4.69 4.02 4.10
C GLU A 191 4.84 2.66 4.77
N ALA A 192 4.50 1.63 4.01
CA ALA A 192 4.44 0.26 4.49
C ALA A 192 4.84 -0.75 3.41
N LEU A 193 5.36 -1.90 3.82
CA LEU A 193 5.44 -3.08 2.98
C LEU A 193 4.28 -4.00 3.30
N PHE A 194 3.42 -4.30 2.32
CA PHE A 194 2.41 -5.34 2.47
C PHE A 194 2.97 -6.67 1.94
N ILE A 195 3.03 -7.67 2.82
CA ILE A 195 3.69 -8.95 2.56
C ILE A 195 2.63 -10.05 2.51
N LYS A 196 2.57 -10.79 1.40
CA LYS A 196 1.83 -12.06 1.31
C LYS A 196 2.74 -13.16 0.81
N GLU A 197 3.22 -13.98 1.74
CA GLU A 197 4.00 -15.17 1.42
C GLU A 197 3.10 -16.25 0.79
N PRO A 198 3.63 -17.08 -0.12
CA PRO A 198 2.90 -18.21 -0.71
C PRO A 198 2.38 -19.17 0.37
N GLY A 199 1.15 -19.65 0.21
CA GLY A 199 0.52 -20.65 1.06
C GLY A 199 0.16 -20.21 2.49
N VAL A 200 0.61 -19.04 2.95
CA VAL A 200 0.40 -18.57 4.35
C VAL A 200 -0.01 -17.11 4.47
N GLY A 201 0.02 -16.33 3.38
CA GLY A 201 -0.29 -14.90 3.43
C GLY A 201 -1.72 -14.60 3.89
N ALA A 202 -1.86 -13.70 4.86
CA ALA A 202 -3.15 -13.32 5.44
C ALA A 202 -4.07 -12.60 4.45
N ALA A 203 -5.37 -12.69 4.69
CA ALA A 203 -6.39 -11.84 4.09
C ALA A 203 -6.32 -10.41 4.63
N VAL A 204 -6.92 -9.49 3.87
CA VAL A 204 -7.30 -8.17 4.34
C VAL A 204 -8.77 -7.99 3.96
N SER A 205 -9.64 -7.95 4.95
CA SER A 205 -11.08 -7.74 4.75
C SER A 205 -11.42 -6.51 3.92
N TRP A 206 -12.58 -6.54 3.28
CA TRP A 206 -13.13 -5.42 2.54
C TRP A 206 -13.23 -4.17 3.42
N HIS A 207 -12.68 -3.06 2.95
CA HIS A 207 -12.69 -1.78 3.64
C HIS A 207 -12.46 -0.60 2.68
N GLN A 208 -12.69 0.60 3.21
CA GLN A 208 -12.15 1.86 2.68
C GLN A 208 -11.09 2.35 3.68
N ASP A 209 -10.02 2.97 3.18
CA ASP A 209 -8.91 3.39 4.04
C ASP A 209 -9.28 4.58 4.93
N GLY A 210 -10.07 5.51 4.39
CA GLY A 210 -10.48 6.74 5.07
C GLY A 210 -11.25 6.50 6.38
N VAL A 211 -10.91 7.23 7.42
CA VAL A 211 -11.52 7.10 8.77
C VAL A 211 -12.13 8.40 9.30
N THR A 212 -11.88 9.50 8.63
CA THR A 212 -12.43 10.84 8.87
C THR A 212 -13.17 11.32 7.61
N HIS A 213 -13.49 12.62 7.50
CA HIS A 213 -14.06 13.31 6.33
C HIS A 213 -15.32 12.77 5.63
N TRP A 214 -15.86 11.60 5.99
CA TRP A 214 -17.04 11.01 5.33
C TRP A 214 -18.27 11.93 5.36
N ASP A 215 -18.40 12.75 6.41
CA ASP A 215 -19.48 13.73 6.58
C ASP A 215 -19.01 15.18 6.33
N SER A 216 -17.85 15.39 5.72
CA SER A 216 -17.29 16.73 5.45
C SER A 216 -18.11 17.48 4.39
N HIS A 217 -18.33 18.78 4.59
CA HIS A 217 -18.90 19.65 3.56
C HIS A 217 -18.02 19.77 2.32
N ASP A 218 -16.71 19.54 2.47
CA ASP A 218 -15.71 19.59 1.39
C ASP A 218 -15.45 18.20 0.76
N PHE A 219 -16.26 17.19 1.09
CA PHE A 219 -16.09 15.83 0.58
C PHE A 219 -16.06 15.81 -0.95
N ASN A 220 -15.06 15.11 -1.50
CA ASN A 220 -14.88 14.90 -2.92
C ASN A 220 -14.17 13.55 -3.15
N GLU A 221 -14.00 13.13 -4.41
CA GLU A 221 -13.42 11.83 -4.76
C GLU A 221 -11.98 11.64 -4.26
N ASP A 222 -11.25 12.72 -3.99
CA ASP A 222 -9.81 12.68 -3.63
C ASP A 222 -9.54 13.15 -2.19
N ILE A 223 -10.55 13.40 -1.35
CA ILE A 223 -10.30 14.04 -0.03
C ILE A 223 -9.41 13.19 0.88
N HIS A 224 -9.54 11.86 0.82
CA HIS A 224 -8.67 10.93 1.54
C HIS A 224 -7.34 10.65 0.82
N GLY A 225 -7.11 11.18 -0.39
CA GLY A 225 -5.93 10.93 -1.20
C GLY A 225 -5.81 9.49 -1.71
N PHE A 226 -4.58 9.06 -1.99
CA PHE A 226 -4.31 7.77 -2.63
C PHE A 226 -3.03 7.11 -2.10
N ASN A 227 -2.88 5.82 -2.41
CA ASN A 227 -1.64 5.07 -2.24
C ASN A 227 -1.01 4.74 -3.60
N PHE A 228 0.30 4.91 -3.72
CA PHE A 228 1.12 4.18 -4.67
C PHE A 228 1.40 2.77 -4.15
N MET A 229 1.23 1.79 -5.01
CA MET A 229 1.46 0.38 -4.72
C MET A 229 2.45 -0.19 -5.74
N VAL A 230 3.74 -0.10 -5.43
CA VAL A 230 4.81 -0.65 -6.27
C VAL A 230 4.88 -2.17 -6.06
N GLN A 231 4.68 -2.96 -7.12
CA GLN A 231 4.61 -4.42 -7.02
C GLN A 231 5.98 -5.06 -7.26
N VAL A 232 6.67 -5.50 -6.21
CA VAL A 232 8.06 -6.02 -6.30
C VAL A 232 8.14 -7.36 -7.04
N TYR A 233 7.12 -8.20 -6.86
CA TYR A 233 7.03 -9.53 -7.47
C TYR A 233 5.83 -9.67 -8.41
N GLY A 234 5.11 -8.56 -8.68
CA GLY A 234 3.81 -8.57 -9.33
C GLY A 234 2.68 -8.96 -8.37
N SER A 235 1.47 -9.03 -8.92
CA SER A 235 0.27 -9.46 -8.22
C SER A 235 -0.67 -10.20 -9.16
N THR A 236 -1.45 -11.13 -8.61
CA THR A 236 -2.36 -12.02 -9.33
C THR A 236 -3.77 -11.92 -8.76
N ALA A 237 -4.76 -12.55 -9.39
CA ALA A 237 -6.10 -12.67 -8.80
C ALA A 237 -6.10 -13.38 -7.42
N VAL A 238 -5.11 -14.27 -7.18
CA VAL A 238 -5.01 -15.06 -5.94
C VAL A 238 -4.43 -14.25 -4.78
N ASN A 239 -3.37 -13.47 -5.02
CA ASN A 239 -2.63 -12.79 -3.95
C ASN A 239 -2.78 -11.25 -3.97
N GLY A 240 -3.35 -10.69 -5.03
CA GLY A 240 -3.50 -9.27 -5.26
C GLY A 240 -4.63 -8.63 -4.46
N VAL A 241 -4.66 -7.30 -4.49
CA VAL A 241 -5.80 -6.53 -3.97
C VAL A 241 -6.93 -6.61 -4.97
N TRP A 242 -8.13 -6.81 -4.46
CA TRP A 242 -9.37 -6.68 -5.20
C TRP A 242 -10.01 -5.34 -4.88
N VAL A 243 -10.59 -4.71 -5.88
CA VAL A 243 -11.24 -3.40 -5.78
C VAL A 243 -12.62 -3.44 -6.43
N MET A 244 -13.52 -2.56 -5.99
CA MET A 244 -14.81 -2.34 -6.64
C MET A 244 -14.77 -0.98 -7.37
N PRO A 245 -14.51 -0.97 -8.69
CA PRO A 245 -14.26 0.27 -9.43
C PRO A 245 -15.38 1.30 -9.27
N GLY A 246 -15.00 2.58 -9.19
CA GLY A 246 -15.94 3.71 -9.12
C GLY A 246 -16.42 4.07 -7.71
N THR A 247 -16.30 3.16 -6.74
CA THR A 247 -16.93 3.29 -5.41
C THR A 247 -16.32 4.36 -4.51
N HIS A 248 -15.12 4.82 -4.84
CA HIS A 248 -14.50 6.00 -4.24
C HIS A 248 -15.36 7.28 -4.32
N LYS A 249 -16.40 7.33 -5.16
CA LYS A 249 -17.32 8.46 -5.29
C LYS A 249 -18.61 8.34 -4.49
N ASP A 250 -18.89 7.15 -3.94
CA ASP A 250 -20.18 6.83 -3.33
C ASP A 250 -20.23 7.15 -1.82
N GLY A 251 -19.17 7.75 -1.28
CA GLY A 251 -19.04 7.98 0.16
C GLY A 251 -18.72 6.69 0.92
N LYS A 252 -19.19 6.60 2.17
CA LYS A 252 -18.91 5.45 3.04
C LYS A 252 -19.81 4.27 2.68
N ILE A 253 -19.21 3.13 2.33
CA ILE A 253 -19.92 1.94 1.86
C ILE A 253 -20.42 1.08 3.03
N ASP A 254 -21.66 0.61 2.92
CA ASP A 254 -22.20 -0.47 3.76
C ASP A 254 -21.77 -1.84 3.21
N ILE A 255 -20.64 -2.32 3.71
CA ILE A 255 -19.99 -3.54 3.23
C ILE A 255 -20.78 -4.78 3.67
N LYS A 256 -21.44 -4.72 4.83
CA LYS A 256 -22.30 -5.83 5.31
C LYS A 256 -23.47 -6.05 4.36
N SER A 257 -24.10 -4.97 3.90
CA SER A 257 -25.18 -5.04 2.91
C SER A 257 -24.71 -5.62 1.57
N LEU A 258 -23.52 -5.25 1.09
CA LEU A 258 -22.97 -5.79 -0.15
C LEU A 258 -22.61 -7.28 -0.07
N VAL A 259 -22.02 -7.72 1.05
CA VAL A 259 -21.74 -9.14 1.30
C VAL A 259 -23.05 -9.94 1.37
N ALA A 260 -24.07 -9.41 2.04
CA ALA A 260 -25.38 -10.05 2.11
C ALA A 260 -26.04 -10.17 0.73
N GLN A 261 -25.94 -9.14 -0.11
CA GLN A 261 -26.45 -9.16 -1.49
C GLN A 261 -25.70 -10.15 -2.38
N SER A 262 -24.37 -10.24 -2.23
CA SER A 262 -23.52 -11.19 -2.98
C SER A 262 -23.67 -12.63 -2.46
N GLY A 263 -24.25 -12.82 -1.28
CA GLY A 263 -24.38 -14.12 -0.60
C GLY A 263 -23.04 -14.71 -0.13
N SER A 264 -21.93 -13.97 -0.29
CA SER A 264 -20.58 -14.39 0.09
C SER A 264 -19.63 -13.18 0.14
N GLU A 265 -18.40 -13.41 0.58
CA GLU A 265 -17.32 -12.41 0.56
C GLU A 265 -16.79 -12.04 -0.84
N ARG A 266 -17.23 -12.77 -1.87
CA ARG A 266 -16.86 -12.54 -3.27
C ARG A 266 -17.80 -11.51 -3.87
N LEU A 267 -17.51 -10.22 -3.63
CA LEU A 267 -18.37 -9.11 -4.03
C LEU A 267 -18.56 -9.07 -5.55
N GLU A 268 -19.82 -9.04 -5.99
CA GLU A 268 -20.13 -8.91 -7.42
C GLU A 268 -19.60 -7.59 -7.99
N GLY A 269 -18.99 -7.63 -9.17
CA GLY A 269 -18.45 -6.45 -9.84
C GLY A 269 -17.03 -6.04 -9.39
N ALA A 270 -16.48 -6.68 -8.35
CA ALA A 270 -15.09 -6.45 -7.98
C ALA A 270 -14.11 -7.10 -8.98
N VAL A 271 -12.91 -6.50 -9.07
CA VAL A 271 -11.82 -6.96 -9.95
C VAL A 271 -10.50 -7.00 -9.19
N PRO A 272 -9.58 -7.94 -9.50
CA PRO A 272 -8.23 -7.94 -8.96
C PRO A 272 -7.33 -6.90 -9.64
N ILE A 273 -6.41 -6.34 -8.89
CA ILE A 273 -5.27 -5.57 -9.38
C ILE A 273 -4.16 -6.56 -9.75
N VAL A 274 -4.02 -6.84 -11.04
CA VAL A 274 -3.04 -7.79 -11.60
C VAL A 274 -1.89 -7.03 -12.23
N CYS A 275 -0.68 -7.19 -11.69
CA CYS A 275 0.50 -6.43 -12.07
C CYS A 275 1.69 -7.32 -12.39
N ASN A 276 2.55 -6.87 -13.30
CA ASN A 276 3.90 -7.42 -13.44
C ASN A 276 4.84 -6.83 -12.37
N PRO A 277 6.00 -7.45 -12.12
CA PRO A 277 7.02 -6.85 -11.27
C PRO A 277 7.47 -5.48 -11.79
N GLY A 278 7.48 -4.48 -10.92
CA GLY A 278 7.86 -3.10 -11.22
C GLY A 278 6.73 -2.18 -11.65
N ASP A 279 5.53 -2.72 -11.92
CA ASP A 279 4.33 -1.90 -12.11
C ASP A 279 3.95 -1.20 -10.80
N THR A 280 3.40 0.00 -10.93
CA THR A 280 2.96 0.82 -9.79
C THR A 280 1.50 1.19 -9.94
N VAL A 281 0.69 0.92 -8.93
CA VAL A 281 -0.73 1.28 -8.94
C VAL A 281 -0.89 2.60 -8.21
N ILE A 282 -1.67 3.53 -8.76
CA ILE A 282 -2.28 4.60 -7.98
C ILE A 282 -3.69 4.15 -7.57
N CYS A 283 -3.95 4.00 -6.27
CA CYS A 283 -5.20 3.49 -5.73
C CYS A 283 -5.81 4.49 -4.76
N ASN A 284 -7.02 4.98 -5.07
CA ASN A 284 -7.74 5.92 -4.22
C ASN A 284 -8.11 5.28 -2.88
N ARG A 285 -7.90 5.99 -1.77
CA ARG A 285 -8.15 5.48 -0.41
C ARG A 285 -9.63 5.38 -0.04
N GLN A 286 -10.51 5.95 -0.85
CA GLN A 286 -11.96 5.79 -0.74
C GLN A 286 -12.47 4.59 -1.54
N LEU A 287 -11.65 3.98 -2.39
CA LEU A 287 -12.07 2.84 -3.21
C LEU A 287 -12.31 1.63 -2.29
N LEU A 288 -13.47 0.99 -2.39
CA LEU A 288 -13.71 -0.26 -1.66
C LEU A 288 -12.73 -1.32 -2.15
N HIS A 289 -11.95 -1.89 -1.24
CA HIS A 289 -10.94 -2.86 -1.57
C HIS A 289 -10.67 -3.87 -0.46
N GLY A 290 -10.09 -5.00 -0.81
CA GLY A 290 -9.75 -6.11 0.08
C GLY A 290 -8.81 -7.09 -0.61
N SER A 291 -8.44 -8.18 0.05
CA SER A 291 -7.64 -9.24 -0.59
C SER A 291 -7.80 -10.57 0.12
N PHE A 292 -8.02 -11.64 -0.63
CA PHE A 292 -8.16 -13.00 -0.08
C PHE A 292 -6.84 -13.52 0.51
N PRO A 293 -6.88 -14.57 1.35
CA PRO A 293 -5.68 -15.27 1.81
C PRO A 293 -4.86 -15.80 0.62
N ASN A 294 -3.53 -15.69 0.69
CA ASN A 294 -2.65 -16.19 -0.37
C ASN A 294 -2.41 -17.70 -0.23
N CYS A 295 -3.35 -18.49 -0.73
CA CYS A 295 -3.24 -19.95 -0.85
C CYS A 295 -2.51 -20.39 -2.13
N GLY A 296 -1.95 -19.45 -2.90
CA GLY A 296 -1.24 -19.70 -4.14
C GLY A 296 0.26 -19.90 -3.97
N PHE A 297 0.99 -19.89 -5.09
CA PHE A 297 2.43 -20.13 -5.14
C PHE A 297 3.27 -18.86 -5.32
N GLU A 298 2.64 -17.74 -5.67
CA GLU A 298 3.34 -16.48 -5.92
C GLU A 298 3.45 -15.64 -4.65
N LYS A 299 4.68 -15.19 -4.36
CA LYS A 299 4.93 -14.19 -3.33
C LYS A 299 4.42 -12.83 -3.81
N ARG A 300 3.78 -12.07 -2.93
CA ARG A 300 3.49 -10.65 -3.16
C ARG A 300 4.20 -9.81 -2.10
N VAL A 301 4.92 -8.80 -2.56
CA VAL A 301 5.33 -7.68 -1.72
C VAL A 301 4.99 -6.40 -2.45
N THR A 302 4.23 -5.54 -1.80
CA THR A 302 3.91 -4.20 -2.27
C THR A 302 4.69 -3.19 -1.44
N VAL A 303 5.53 -2.37 -2.07
CA VAL A 303 6.05 -1.15 -1.44
C VAL A 303 4.96 -0.10 -1.58
N ASN A 304 4.25 0.17 -0.47
CA ASN A 304 3.10 1.06 -0.42
C ASN A 304 3.48 2.38 0.23
N PHE A 305 3.09 3.48 -0.39
CA PHE A 305 3.24 4.80 0.18
C PHE A 305 2.21 5.75 -0.43
N GLY A 306 1.79 6.77 0.31
CA GLY A 306 0.78 7.71 -0.18
C GLY A 306 1.10 9.15 0.14
N PHE A 307 0.26 10.02 -0.41
CA PHE A 307 0.29 11.45 -0.15
C PHE A 307 -1.14 11.98 0.00
N HIS A 308 -1.26 13.10 0.69
CA HIS A 308 -2.48 13.85 0.89
C HIS A 308 -2.40 15.18 0.16
N LYS A 309 -3.56 15.68 -0.25
CA LYS A 309 -3.73 17.13 -0.39
C LYS A 309 -3.54 17.78 0.99
N ARG A 310 -2.68 18.80 1.08
CA ARG A 310 -2.36 19.46 2.36
C ARG A 310 -3.61 19.92 3.11
N SER A 311 -4.55 20.53 2.39
CA SER A 311 -5.80 21.03 2.96
C SER A 311 -6.70 19.93 3.54
N SER A 312 -6.49 18.67 3.17
CA SER A 312 -7.24 17.54 3.75
C SER A 312 -6.67 17.08 5.09
N VAL A 313 -5.45 17.46 5.46
CA VAL A 313 -4.84 17.03 6.73
C VAL A 313 -4.62 18.19 7.69
N LEU A 314 -4.37 19.41 7.19
CA LEU A 314 -4.08 20.56 8.04
C LEU A 314 -5.26 20.91 8.97
N GLY A 315 -5.01 20.90 10.27
CA GLY A 315 -6.01 21.17 11.31
C GLY A 315 -6.98 20.02 11.57
N VAL A 316 -6.79 18.87 10.93
CA VAL A 316 -7.63 17.68 11.12
C VAL A 316 -7.12 16.86 12.30
N ASN A 317 -8.04 16.37 13.13
CA ASN A 317 -7.73 15.38 14.15
C ASN A 317 -7.64 14.00 13.49
N GLY A 318 -6.42 13.47 13.37
CA GLY A 318 -6.15 12.19 12.74
C GLY A 318 -6.88 11.02 13.40
N GLY A 319 -7.23 10.01 12.60
CA GLY A 319 -8.05 8.88 13.02
C GLY A 319 -7.32 7.82 13.85
N GLY A 320 -6.02 7.96 14.11
CA GLY A 320 -5.30 7.06 15.02
C GLY A 320 -5.04 5.63 14.48
N VAL A 321 -4.96 5.46 13.15
CA VAL A 321 -4.79 4.14 12.51
C VAL A 321 -3.33 3.69 12.47
N HIS A 322 -2.42 4.55 12.01
CA HIS A 322 -1.00 4.22 11.84
C HIS A 322 -0.10 4.84 12.91
N SER A 323 -0.57 5.91 13.56
CA SER A 323 0.06 6.63 14.65
C SER A 323 -0.98 7.04 15.69
N GLU A 324 -0.56 7.61 16.81
CA GLU A 324 -1.50 8.17 17.78
C GLU A 324 -2.38 9.27 17.17
N ALA A 325 -3.65 9.32 17.58
CA ALA A 325 -4.59 10.36 17.18
C ALA A 325 -4.13 11.73 17.71
N GLN A 326 -4.01 12.69 16.80
CA GLN A 326 -3.54 14.05 17.10
C GLN A 326 -4.05 15.03 16.04
N VAL A 327 -4.07 16.32 16.36
CA VAL A 327 -4.33 17.35 15.35
C VAL A 327 -3.08 17.58 14.53
N PHE A 328 -3.18 17.46 13.20
CA PHE A 328 -2.06 17.71 12.30
C PHE A 328 -1.91 19.21 12.03
N ASP A 329 -1.00 19.85 12.75
CA ASP A 329 -0.65 21.25 12.53
C ASP A 329 0.50 21.42 11.53
N GLU A 330 0.85 22.68 11.27
CA GLU A 330 1.96 23.06 10.39
C GLU A 330 3.31 22.44 10.82
N GLU A 331 3.55 22.31 12.14
CA GLU A 331 4.81 21.80 12.68
C GLU A 331 4.93 20.29 12.44
N ILE A 332 3.88 19.52 12.74
CA ILE A 332 3.83 18.08 12.50
C ILE A 332 3.97 17.77 11.01
N ILE A 333 3.22 18.47 10.14
CA ILE A 333 3.30 18.25 8.70
C ILE A 333 4.70 18.57 8.17
N THR A 334 5.32 19.67 8.64
CA THR A 334 6.69 20.04 8.25
C THR A 334 7.70 18.99 8.70
N ARG A 335 7.59 18.53 9.96
CA ARG A 335 8.48 17.51 10.51
C ARG A 335 8.33 16.18 9.78
N ARG A 336 7.11 15.72 9.51
CA ARG A 336 6.86 14.48 8.77
C ARG A 336 7.32 14.57 7.31
N SER A 337 7.24 15.75 6.70
CA SER A 337 7.69 16.00 5.31
C SER A 337 9.20 15.80 5.12
N LYS A 338 10.03 15.87 6.17
CA LYS A 338 11.48 15.67 6.08
C LYS A 338 11.89 14.37 5.36
N SER A 339 11.06 13.33 5.49
CA SER A 339 11.22 12.04 4.82
C SER A 339 11.30 12.18 3.30
N ILE A 340 10.51 13.07 2.69
CA ILE A 340 10.56 13.39 1.25
C ILE A 340 11.93 13.97 0.90
N GLY A 341 12.44 14.89 1.72
CA GLY A 341 13.75 15.53 1.51
C GLY A 341 14.92 14.56 1.60
N TYR A 342 14.91 13.68 2.61
CA TYR A 342 15.89 12.61 2.72
C TYR A 342 15.82 11.63 1.56
N ALA A 343 14.61 11.28 1.11
CA ALA A 343 14.41 10.39 -0.02
C ALA A 343 14.93 10.97 -1.35
N ILE A 344 14.66 12.25 -1.62
CA ILE A 344 15.16 12.95 -2.81
C ILE A 344 16.69 12.93 -2.83
N GLU A 345 17.34 13.27 -1.71
CA GLU A 345 18.82 13.27 -1.63
C GLU A 345 19.41 11.86 -1.72
N ALA A 346 18.77 10.86 -1.11
CA ALA A 346 19.18 9.47 -1.23
C ALA A 346 19.08 8.96 -2.68
N ARG A 347 18.05 9.39 -3.42
CA ARG A 347 17.85 9.01 -4.82
C ARG A 347 18.87 9.70 -5.72
N LYS A 348 19.04 11.01 -5.59
CA LYS A 348 20.03 11.82 -6.31
C LYS A 348 21.46 11.28 -6.15
N ALA A 349 21.83 10.80 -4.97
CA ALA A 349 23.15 10.21 -4.74
C ALA A 349 23.39 8.92 -5.55
N LYS A 350 22.33 8.16 -5.83
CA LYS A 350 22.38 6.87 -6.54
C LYS A 350 22.17 7.01 -8.06
N TYR A 351 21.22 7.83 -8.49
CA TYR A 351 20.82 8.02 -9.89
C TYR A 351 21.28 9.39 -10.38
N GLN A 352 22.57 9.50 -10.74
CA GLN A 352 23.21 10.78 -11.07
C GLN A 352 22.76 11.37 -12.42
N ASP A 353 22.22 10.54 -13.30
CA ASP A 353 21.72 10.93 -14.62
C ASP A 353 20.21 11.26 -14.62
N GLU A 354 19.57 11.24 -13.45
CA GLU A 354 18.14 11.56 -13.28
C GLU A 354 17.97 12.97 -12.70
N GLU A 355 17.06 13.75 -13.27
CA GLU A 355 16.64 15.04 -12.69
C GLU A 355 15.83 14.79 -11.40
N PRO A 356 16.31 15.24 -10.23
CA PRO A 356 15.59 15.07 -8.98
C PRO A 356 14.30 15.89 -8.96
N PHE A 357 13.25 15.35 -8.32
CA PHE A 357 12.04 16.12 -8.07
C PHE A 357 12.31 17.31 -7.15
N VAL A 358 11.70 18.47 -7.45
CA VAL A 358 11.79 19.68 -6.64
C VAL A 358 10.49 19.85 -5.85
N TYR A 359 10.52 19.51 -4.57
CA TYR A 359 9.34 19.68 -3.71
C TYR A 359 9.18 21.14 -3.28
N LYS A 360 8.11 21.78 -3.74
CA LYS A 360 7.93 23.23 -3.66
C LYS A 360 7.98 23.81 -2.23
N PRO A 361 7.39 23.17 -1.21
CA PRO A 361 7.50 23.67 0.17
C PRO A 361 8.94 23.80 0.67
N PHE A 362 9.87 22.94 0.22
CA PHE A 362 11.29 23.09 0.58
C PHE A 362 11.95 24.23 -0.18
N LEU A 363 11.65 24.38 -1.46
CA LEU A 363 12.16 25.47 -2.29
C LEU A 363 11.75 26.83 -1.72
N ASP A 364 10.45 27.02 -1.46
CA ASP A 364 9.87 28.28 -1.01
C ASP A 364 10.38 28.69 0.38
N ASN A 365 10.72 27.71 1.23
CA ASN A 365 11.25 27.94 2.58
C ASN A 365 12.78 27.82 2.67
N SER A 366 13.48 27.65 1.53
CA SER A 366 14.95 27.46 1.49
C SER A 366 15.45 26.33 2.39
N ILE A 367 14.66 25.25 2.51
CA ILE A 367 15.00 24.06 3.28
C ILE A 367 15.80 23.11 2.37
N SER A 368 16.90 22.58 2.90
CA SER A 368 17.72 21.59 2.20
C SER A 368 18.05 20.42 3.11
N TYR A 369 18.12 19.23 2.54
CA TYR A 369 18.47 18.01 3.24
C TYR A 369 19.80 17.45 2.73
N LYS A 370 20.32 16.47 3.46
CA LYS A 370 21.42 15.60 3.04
C LYS A 370 21.09 14.20 3.51
N TRP A 371 21.47 13.21 2.71
CA TRP A 371 21.38 11.81 3.13
C TRP A 371 22.73 11.33 3.67
N ASP A 372 22.86 11.32 5.00
CA ASP A 372 24.05 10.88 5.74
C ASP A 372 23.65 10.11 7.02
N GLU A 373 24.61 9.74 7.86
CA GLU A 373 24.34 9.00 9.10
C GLU A 373 23.45 9.77 10.09
N LYS A 374 23.56 11.10 10.12
CA LYS A 374 22.69 11.93 10.98
C LYS A 374 21.25 11.86 10.47
N ALA A 375 21.04 11.90 9.17
CA ALA A 375 19.72 11.74 8.57
C ALA A 375 19.11 10.36 8.86
N ARG A 376 19.91 9.28 8.86
CA ARG A 376 19.45 7.94 9.25
C ARG A 376 18.96 7.90 10.69
N ILE A 377 19.72 8.49 11.60
CA ILE A 377 19.33 8.60 13.02
C ILE A 377 18.04 9.43 13.17
N ASP A 378 17.94 10.54 12.43
CA ASP A 378 16.76 11.43 12.49
C ASP A 378 15.50 10.83 11.86
N LEU A 379 15.65 9.91 10.89
CA LEU A 379 14.54 9.19 10.27
C LEU A 379 14.00 8.06 11.15
N LYS A 380 14.70 7.66 12.22
CA LYS A 380 14.23 6.61 13.11
C LYS A 380 12.87 6.97 13.74
N ASP A 381 11.93 6.02 13.74
CA ASP A 381 10.58 6.17 14.28
C ASP A 381 9.75 7.31 13.66
N TYR A 382 10.08 7.77 12.46
CA TYR A 382 9.36 8.86 11.78
C TYR A 382 7.86 8.56 11.56
N ASN A 383 7.48 7.28 11.51
CA ASN A 383 6.11 6.82 11.34
C ASN A 383 5.22 7.00 12.60
N LEU A 384 5.78 7.49 13.71
CA LEU A 384 4.98 8.00 14.83
C LEU A 384 4.15 9.24 14.46
N GLU A 385 4.44 9.85 13.31
CA GLU A 385 3.81 11.09 12.84
C GLU A 385 3.07 10.89 11.50
N ASP A 386 2.64 9.67 11.20
CA ASP A 386 1.88 9.37 9.99
C ASP A 386 0.53 10.10 9.95
N LEU A 387 0.25 10.78 8.84
CA LEU A 387 -0.91 11.66 8.72
C LEU A 387 -2.17 10.88 8.32
N SER A 388 -2.72 10.10 9.24
CA SER A 388 -3.88 9.24 8.98
C SER A 388 -5.21 9.98 9.10
N ILE A 389 -5.89 10.18 7.96
CA ILE A 389 -7.26 10.72 7.88
C ILE A 389 -8.23 9.71 7.29
#